data_AF-A0A1I2WEL9-F1
#
_entry.id   AF-A0A1I2WEL9-F1
#
_cell.length_a   1.000
_cell.length_b   1.000
_cell.length_c   1.000
_cell.angle_alpha   90.00
_cell.angle_beta   90.00
_cell.angle_gamma   90.00
#
_symmetry.space_group_name_H-M   'P 1'
#
loop_
_entity.id
_entity.type
_entity.pdbx_description
1 polymer ?
#
loop_
_entity_poly.entity_id
_entity_poly.type
_entity_poly.pdbx_seq_one_letter_code
_entity_poly.pdbx_strand_id
1 'polypeptide(L)'
;MLVGRVSVGAALAQVSGGPITYSIVFSNPPRESDDNDLPEPYGDVVVRAPWGQQTALWEHPDRDINTPALPRYPVFGGAEHRFVPHPVTEVCAFVGEDDTGINYDDIVADGCVPYVGTGAYTISAEGGSVNVTVYNFG
;
A
#
# COMPACT_ATOMS: atom_id res chain seq x y z
N MET A 1 -46.74 -16.67 29.51
CA MET A 1 -45.37 -16.17 29.81
C MET A 1 -44.64 -16.02 28.48
N LEU A 2 -44.50 -14.80 27.96
CA LEU A 2 -43.68 -14.51 26.78
C LEU A 2 -42.26 -14.22 27.26
N VAL A 3 -41.29 -15.00 26.80
CA VAL A 3 -39.86 -14.77 27.10
C VAL A 3 -39.26 -14.00 25.93
N GLY A 4 -39.15 -12.68 26.06
CA GLY A 4 -38.43 -11.84 25.12
C GLY A 4 -36.93 -12.01 25.32
N ARG A 5 -36.25 -12.62 24.36
CA ARG A 5 -34.78 -12.57 24.26
C ARG A 5 -34.41 -11.20 23.68
N VAL A 6 -33.85 -10.34 24.53
CA VAL A 6 -33.17 -9.13 24.09
C VAL A 6 -31.82 -9.56 23.53
N SER A 7 -31.67 -9.53 22.21
CA SER A 7 -30.33 -9.57 21.59
C SER A 7 -29.65 -8.25 21.93
N VAL A 8 -28.67 -8.29 22.82
CA VAL A 8 -27.74 -7.18 23.02
C VAL A 8 -26.84 -7.17 21.78
N GLY A 9 -27.13 -6.26 20.85
CA GLY A 9 -26.22 -5.97 19.74
C GLY A 9 -24.88 -5.56 20.33
N ALA A 10 -23.81 -6.24 19.92
CA ALA A 10 -22.46 -5.80 20.24
C ALA A 10 -22.29 -4.37 19.69
N ALA A 11 -22.13 -3.40 20.58
CA ALA A 11 -21.70 -2.07 20.20
C ALA A 11 -20.30 -2.21 19.59
N LEU A 12 -20.21 -2.11 18.27
CA LEU A 12 -18.93 -1.90 17.60
C LEU A 12 -18.39 -0.57 18.12
N ALA A 13 -17.36 -0.63 18.95
CA ALA A 13 -16.63 0.56 19.37
C ALA A 13 -16.27 1.35 18.10
N GLN A 14 -16.69 2.62 18.10
CA GLN A 14 -16.53 3.54 16.98
C GLN A 14 -15.06 3.64 16.64
N VAL A 15 -14.77 3.20 15.43
CA VAL A 15 -13.47 3.04 14.81
C VAL A 15 -12.72 4.37 14.80
N SER A 16 -11.62 4.51 15.55
CA SER A 16 -10.77 5.72 15.42
C SER A 16 -9.78 5.51 14.28
N GLY A 17 -10.30 5.62 13.06
CA GLY A 17 -9.46 6.03 11.94
C GLY A 17 -8.82 7.40 12.23
N GLY A 18 -7.82 7.79 11.45
CA GLY A 18 -7.06 9.00 11.74
C GLY A 18 -6.18 9.45 10.57
N PRO A 19 -5.52 10.60 10.71
CA PRO A 19 -4.49 11.01 9.77
C PRO A 19 -3.33 10.03 9.79
N ILE A 20 -2.88 9.60 8.62
CA ILE A 20 -1.66 8.84 8.40
C ILE A 20 -0.63 9.74 7.69
N THR A 21 0.62 9.67 8.13
CA THR A 21 1.77 10.32 7.47
C THR A 21 2.74 9.24 7.03
N TYR A 22 3.10 9.20 5.74
CA TYR A 22 3.86 8.07 5.20
C TYR A 22 4.69 8.45 3.97
N SER A 23 5.62 7.57 3.59
CA SER A 23 6.29 7.58 2.29
C SER A 23 6.42 6.15 1.76
N ILE A 24 6.61 6.01 0.45
CA ILE A 24 6.74 4.74 -0.24
C ILE A 24 8.01 4.78 -1.09
N VAL A 25 8.78 3.69 -1.08
CA VAL A 25 9.92 3.47 -1.97
C VAL A 25 9.67 2.21 -2.77
N PHE A 26 9.92 2.27 -4.07
CA PHE A 26 9.80 1.16 -5.01
C PHE A 26 11.20 0.71 -5.43
N SER A 27 11.39 -0.59 -5.62
CA SER A 27 12.70 -1.18 -5.90
C SER A 27 12.53 -2.43 -6.77
N ASN A 28 13.12 -2.44 -7.97
CA ASN A 28 13.09 -3.57 -8.93
C ASN A 28 14.49 -4.19 -9.29
N PRO A 29 15.44 -4.41 -8.34
CA PRO A 29 16.75 -4.97 -8.69
C PRO A 29 16.72 -6.51 -8.81
N PRO A 30 17.50 -7.11 -9.72
CA PRO A 30 18.39 -6.52 -10.74
C PRO A 30 17.72 -6.44 -12.13
N ARG A 31 16.39 -6.51 -12.21
CA ARG A 31 15.66 -6.70 -13.47
C ARG A 31 15.41 -5.41 -14.23
N GLU A 32 15.37 -4.30 -13.51
CA GLU A 32 15.43 -2.96 -14.06
C GLU A 32 16.55 -2.84 -15.11
N SER A 33 16.18 -2.69 -16.38
CA SER A 33 17.11 -2.75 -17.50
C SER A 33 16.70 -1.78 -18.64
N ASP A 34 15.93 -0.75 -18.30
CA ASP A 34 15.49 0.28 -19.25
C ASP A 34 16.50 1.43 -19.43
N ASP A 35 16.10 2.50 -20.11
CA ASP A 35 16.97 3.64 -20.44
C ASP A 35 17.38 4.51 -19.23
N ASN A 36 16.72 4.37 -18.07
CA ASN A 36 16.90 5.26 -16.93
C ASN A 36 17.21 4.57 -15.60
N ASP A 37 17.15 3.23 -15.55
CA ASP A 37 17.43 2.39 -14.40
C ASP A 37 16.56 2.76 -13.16
N LEU A 38 15.32 3.24 -13.37
CA LEU A 38 14.38 3.57 -12.30
C LEU A 38 13.08 2.77 -12.47
N PRO A 39 12.50 2.28 -11.36
CA PRO A 39 11.29 1.48 -11.44
C PRO A 39 10.12 2.28 -12.01
N GLU A 40 9.31 1.63 -12.83
CA GLU A 40 8.08 2.16 -13.41
C GLU A 40 6.84 1.47 -12.77
N PRO A 41 6.58 1.70 -11.47
CA PRO A 41 5.57 0.94 -10.74
C PRO A 41 4.14 1.32 -11.15
N TYR A 42 3.28 0.31 -11.24
CA TYR A 42 1.83 0.46 -11.32
C TYR A 42 1.12 -0.48 -10.33
N GLY A 43 -0.15 -0.20 -10.03
CA GLY A 43 -0.95 -0.93 -9.05
C GLY A 43 -1.31 -0.07 -7.85
N ASP A 44 -1.36 -0.68 -6.66
CA ASP A 44 -1.84 -0.02 -5.44
C ASP A 44 -1.04 -0.38 -4.17
N VAL A 45 -0.98 0.61 -3.28
CA VAL A 45 -0.53 0.45 -1.89
C VAL A 45 -1.67 0.89 -1.00
N VAL A 46 -2.15 -0.01 -0.15
CA VAL A 46 -3.36 0.19 0.67
C VAL A 46 -3.10 -0.14 2.13
N VAL A 47 -3.87 0.49 3.02
CA VAL A 47 -4.04 0.04 4.40
C VAL A 47 -5.40 -0.60 4.56
N ARG A 48 -5.48 -1.68 5.35
CA ARG A 48 -6.73 -2.44 5.52
C ARG A 48 -7.21 -2.47 6.96
N ALA A 49 -8.52 -2.47 7.12
CA ALA A 49 -9.23 -2.76 8.35
C ALA A 49 -9.37 -4.28 8.57
N PRO A 50 -9.61 -4.74 9.80
CA PRO A 50 -9.82 -6.15 10.09
C PRO A 50 -11.04 -6.77 9.37
N TRP A 51 -11.99 -5.94 8.93
CA TRP A 51 -13.17 -6.36 8.15
C TRP A 51 -13.02 -6.15 6.64
N GLY A 52 -11.80 -5.88 6.15
CA GLY A 52 -11.48 -5.80 4.73
C GLY A 52 -11.74 -4.45 4.05
N GLN A 53 -12.26 -3.44 4.77
CA GLN A 53 -12.31 -2.07 4.25
C GLN A 53 -10.88 -1.55 4.02
N GLN A 54 -10.67 -0.83 2.92
CA GLN A 54 -9.33 -0.38 2.49
C GLN A 54 -9.30 1.13 2.28
N THR A 55 -8.11 1.71 2.45
CA THR A 55 -7.78 3.08 2.03
C THR A 55 -6.51 3.06 1.22
N ALA A 56 -6.57 3.59 0.00
CA ALA A 56 -5.42 3.77 -0.85
C ALA A 56 -4.47 4.84 -0.32
N LEU A 57 -3.20 4.45 -0.18
CA LEU A 57 -2.09 5.34 0.07
C LEU A 57 -1.45 5.79 -1.25
N TRP A 58 -1.42 4.92 -2.25
CA TRP A 58 -0.95 5.23 -3.59
C TRP A 58 -1.65 4.30 -4.58
N GLU A 59 -1.96 4.82 -5.75
CA GLU A 59 -2.53 4.09 -6.86
C GLU A 59 -1.98 4.69 -8.15
N HIS A 60 -1.58 3.84 -9.09
CA HIS A 60 -1.24 4.25 -10.44
C HIS A 60 -1.68 3.17 -11.43
N PRO A 61 -2.40 3.51 -12.50
CA PRO A 61 -2.77 2.52 -13.50
C PRO A 61 -1.53 2.10 -14.31
N ASP A 62 -1.54 0.87 -14.80
CA ASP A 62 -0.65 0.47 -15.88
C ASP A 62 -0.94 1.34 -17.13
N ARG A 63 0.12 1.90 -17.72
CA ARG A 63 0.05 2.71 -18.95
C ARG A 63 0.91 2.14 -20.06
N ASP A 64 1.22 0.84 -19.98
CA ASP A 64 2.22 0.17 -20.78
C ASP A 64 3.51 1.02 -20.76
N ILE A 65 4.23 1.10 -21.88
CA ILE A 65 5.46 1.88 -22.11
C ILE A 65 5.40 3.38 -21.71
N ASN A 66 4.26 3.89 -21.28
CA ASN A 66 4.11 5.25 -20.76
C ASN A 66 3.92 5.29 -19.24
N THR A 67 4.13 4.18 -18.54
CA THR A 67 4.17 4.13 -17.08
C THR A 67 5.38 4.95 -16.63
N PRO A 68 5.21 5.93 -15.74
CA PRO A 68 6.31 6.82 -15.40
C PRO A 68 7.25 6.18 -14.37
N ALA A 69 8.56 6.34 -14.59
CA ALA A 69 9.57 6.15 -13.56
C ALA A 69 9.21 6.84 -12.23
N LEU A 70 9.08 6.05 -11.16
CA LEU A 70 8.69 6.49 -9.83
C LEU A 70 9.41 5.68 -8.73
N PRO A 71 10.66 6.02 -8.38
CA PRO A 71 11.39 5.33 -7.31
C PRO A 71 10.82 5.60 -5.90
N ARG A 72 10.06 6.69 -5.73
CA ARG A 72 9.46 7.04 -4.44
C ARG A 72 8.17 7.85 -4.57
N TYR A 73 7.31 7.73 -3.55
CA TYR A 73 6.13 8.54 -3.36
C TYR A 73 6.06 9.13 -1.93
N PRO A 74 5.69 10.41 -1.76
CA PRO A 74 5.53 11.41 -2.82
C PRO A 74 6.88 11.73 -3.46
N VAL A 75 6.89 12.13 -4.74
CA VAL A 75 8.15 12.45 -5.47
C VAL A 75 8.90 13.57 -4.77
N PHE A 76 8.16 14.60 -4.34
CA PHE A 76 8.66 15.76 -3.60
C PHE A 76 8.08 15.79 -2.19
N GLY A 77 8.83 16.35 -1.24
CA GLY A 77 8.44 16.30 0.17
C GLY A 77 8.77 14.95 0.79
N GLY A 78 9.12 14.97 2.08
CA GLY A 78 9.56 13.77 2.79
C GLY A 78 8.44 12.74 2.98
N ALA A 79 7.18 13.18 3.09
CA ALA A 79 6.03 12.33 3.37
C ALA A 79 4.73 12.90 2.78
N GLU A 80 3.77 12.03 2.53
CA GLU A 80 2.38 12.30 2.15
C GLU A 80 1.46 12.16 3.38
N HIS A 81 0.30 12.83 3.35
CA HIS A 81 -0.69 12.78 4.42
C HIS A 81 -2.07 12.40 3.90
N ARG A 82 -2.73 11.43 4.55
CA ARG A 82 -4.11 11.02 4.20
C ARG A 82 -4.96 10.78 5.44
N PHE A 83 -6.28 10.83 5.29
CA PHE A 83 -7.20 10.40 6.35
C PHE A 83 -7.66 8.97 6.07
N VAL A 84 -7.48 8.07 7.04
CA VAL A 84 -7.96 6.69 6.97
C VAL A 84 -9.23 6.58 7.82
N PRO A 85 -10.41 6.29 7.26
CA PRO A 85 -11.67 6.28 8.00
C PRO A 85 -11.91 4.96 8.77
N HIS A 86 -10.86 4.17 8.98
CA HIS A 86 -10.93 2.86 9.62
C HIS A 86 -9.65 2.56 10.42
N PRO A 87 -9.63 1.55 11.32
CA PRO A 87 -8.39 1.17 11.98
C PRO A 87 -7.52 0.45 10.95
N VAL A 88 -6.22 0.41 11.20
CA VAL A 88 -5.28 -0.27 10.30
C VAL A 88 -4.78 -1.53 11.00
N THR A 89 -4.95 -2.68 10.34
CA THR A 89 -4.39 -3.97 10.76
C THR A 89 -3.35 -4.50 9.79
N GLU A 90 -3.35 -4.03 8.55
CA GLU A 90 -2.43 -4.50 7.51
C GLU A 90 -2.00 -3.33 6.63
N VAL A 91 -0.74 -3.39 6.19
CA VAL A 91 -0.20 -2.60 5.07
C VAL A 91 -0.01 -3.57 3.91
N CYS A 92 -0.60 -3.27 2.76
CA CYS A 92 -0.55 -4.13 1.59
C CYS A 92 0.00 -3.38 0.38
N ALA A 93 0.64 -4.11 -0.52
CA ALA A 93 1.08 -3.62 -1.81
C ALA A 93 0.83 -4.71 -2.86
N PHE A 94 0.20 -4.32 -3.96
CA PHE A 94 0.01 -5.12 -5.16
C PHE A 94 0.53 -4.27 -6.32
N VAL A 95 1.82 -4.41 -6.58
CA VAL A 95 2.57 -3.51 -7.46
C VAL A 95 3.28 -4.33 -8.51
N GLY A 96 2.93 -4.07 -9.76
CA GLY A 96 3.68 -4.50 -10.92
C GLY A 96 4.66 -3.41 -11.36
N GLU A 97 5.50 -3.75 -12.31
CA GLU A 97 6.46 -2.87 -12.95
C GLU A 97 6.45 -3.17 -14.44
N ASP A 98 6.51 -2.11 -15.25
CA ASP A 98 6.57 -2.23 -16.70
C ASP A 98 8.02 -2.06 -17.19
N ASP A 99 8.67 -3.16 -17.49
CA ASP A 99 10.01 -3.20 -18.10
C ASP A 99 9.96 -2.79 -19.60
N THR A 100 9.48 -1.58 -19.93
CA THR A 100 9.49 -0.90 -21.25
C THR A 100 9.55 -1.79 -22.53
N GLY A 101 8.77 -2.88 -22.57
CA GLY A 101 8.71 -3.79 -23.73
C GLY A 101 9.92 -4.70 -23.97
N ILE A 102 10.80 -4.92 -22.99
CA ILE A 102 11.97 -5.81 -23.09
C ILE A 102 11.65 -7.21 -22.50
N ASN A 103 10.85 -7.28 -21.43
CA ASN A 103 10.51 -8.49 -20.69
C ASN A 103 9.00 -8.59 -20.37
N TYR A 104 8.59 -9.63 -19.62
CA TYR A 104 7.27 -9.67 -18.97
C TYR A 104 7.30 -8.77 -17.73
N ASP A 105 6.23 -8.03 -17.49
CA ASP A 105 6.02 -7.20 -16.30
C ASP A 105 6.42 -7.95 -15.03
N ASP A 106 7.25 -7.29 -14.23
CA ASP A 106 7.69 -7.85 -12.96
C ASP A 106 6.65 -7.57 -11.87
N ILE A 107 6.37 -8.58 -11.05
CA ILE A 107 5.65 -8.37 -9.81
C ILE A 107 6.66 -7.91 -8.76
N VAL A 108 6.56 -6.64 -8.36
CA VAL A 108 7.43 -6.00 -7.36
C VAL A 108 6.93 -6.26 -5.94
N ALA A 109 5.62 -6.29 -5.74
CA ALA A 109 5.02 -6.68 -4.48
C ALA A 109 3.65 -7.32 -4.70
N ASP A 110 3.38 -8.41 -3.97
CA ASP A 110 2.06 -9.05 -3.93
C ASP A 110 1.80 -9.56 -2.52
N GLY A 111 1.14 -8.74 -1.70
CA GLY A 111 0.66 -9.19 -0.41
C GLY A 111 0.52 -8.10 0.65
N CYS A 112 0.42 -8.58 1.89
CA CYS A 112 0.18 -7.76 3.06
C CYS A 112 1.11 -8.15 4.20
N VAL A 113 1.47 -7.16 5.02
CA VAL A 113 2.16 -7.36 6.30
C VAL A 113 1.33 -6.78 7.45
N PRO A 114 1.37 -7.39 8.66
CA PRO A 114 0.65 -6.87 9.81
C PRO A 114 1.12 -5.46 10.19
N TYR A 115 0.18 -4.56 10.45
CA TYR A 115 0.47 -3.24 10.99
C TYR A 115 0.74 -3.32 12.50
N VAL A 116 1.90 -2.85 12.93
CA VAL A 116 2.37 -2.90 14.33
C VAL A 116 2.68 -1.52 14.91
N GLY A 117 2.42 -0.43 14.17
CA GLY A 117 2.66 0.94 14.58
C GLY A 117 3.45 1.77 13.54
N THR A 118 4.09 2.85 13.97
CA THR A 118 5.01 3.60 13.10
C THR A 118 6.24 2.76 12.76
N GLY A 119 6.75 2.87 11.54
CA GLY A 119 7.91 2.11 11.09
C GLY A 119 7.91 1.81 9.60
N ALA A 120 8.87 1.02 9.15
CA ALA A 120 8.99 0.57 7.77
C ALA A 120 8.32 -0.80 7.59
N TYR A 121 7.54 -0.91 6.52
CA TYR A 121 6.81 -2.11 6.10
C TYR A 121 7.32 -2.50 4.72
N THR A 122 8.06 -3.59 4.64
CA THR A 122 8.56 -4.12 3.37
C THR A 122 7.65 -5.25 2.90
N ILE A 123 7.06 -5.07 1.72
CA ILE A 123 6.32 -6.10 0.99
C ILE A 123 7.17 -6.43 -0.24
N SER A 124 7.36 -7.71 -0.53
CA SER A 124 8.26 -8.15 -1.61
C SER A 124 7.61 -9.24 -2.44
N ALA A 125 8.01 -9.32 -3.69
CA ALA A 125 7.73 -10.42 -4.59
C ALA A 125 9.02 -10.82 -5.33
N GLU A 126 8.92 -11.59 -6.41
CA GLU A 126 10.10 -12.09 -7.12
C GLU A 126 10.90 -10.96 -7.80
N GLY A 127 10.22 -9.95 -8.36
CA GLY A 127 10.86 -8.85 -9.08
C GLY A 127 11.47 -7.79 -8.18
N GLY A 128 10.93 -7.60 -6.96
CA GLY A 128 11.39 -6.50 -6.15
C GLY A 128 10.73 -6.34 -4.78
N SER A 129 10.61 -5.09 -4.35
CA SER A 129 9.94 -4.74 -3.10
C SER A 129 9.37 -3.33 -3.09
N VAL A 130 8.33 -3.17 -2.27
CA VAL A 130 7.74 -1.90 -1.87
C VAL A 130 8.00 -1.70 -0.38
N ASN A 131 8.62 -0.57 -0.03
CA ASN A 131 8.84 -0.18 1.36
C ASN A 131 7.96 1.02 1.72
N VAL A 132 6.95 0.78 2.57
CA VAL A 132 6.06 1.81 3.10
C VAL A 132 6.56 2.23 4.48
N THR A 133 7.01 3.46 4.64
CA THR A 133 7.36 4.04 5.94
C THR A 133 6.18 4.82 6.50
N VAL A 134 5.64 4.40 7.63
CA VAL A 134 4.59 5.12 8.38
C VAL A 134 5.24 5.92 9.50
N TYR A 135 5.18 7.25 9.41
CA TYR A 135 5.74 8.18 10.38
C TYR A 135 4.78 8.49 11.53
N ASN A 136 3.48 8.50 11.24
CA ASN A 136 2.43 8.77 12.23
C ASN A 136 1.10 8.16 11.77
N PHE A 137 0.29 7.69 12.73
CA PHE A 137 -1.11 7.32 12.53
C PHE A 137 -1.90 7.52 13.83
N GLY A 138 -2.95 8.35 13.78
CA GLY A 138 -3.82 8.63 14.94
C GLY A 138 -4.37 10.04 14.97
#